data_AF-B7KDJ0-F1
#
_entry.id   AF-B7KDJ0-F1
#
_cell.length_a   1.000
_cell.length_b   1.000
_cell.length_c   1.000
_cell.angle_alpha   90.00
_cell.angle_beta   90.00
_cell.angle_gamma   90.00
#
_symmetry.space_group_name_H-M   'P 1'
#
loop_
_entity.id
_entity.type
_entity.pdbx_description
1 polymer ?
#
loop_
_entity_poly.entity_id
_entity_poly.type
_entity_poly.pdbx_seq_one_letter_code
_entity_poly.pdbx_strand_id
1 'polypeptide(L)'
;MQKPLSLITAAAQVYSSQLMFDGARFNQILETNTQLKEIIFNATELQKGLGFRFQKTQSNRSKSGNKYFPIQNEFLGSIRLADMVAASSCFPGGFEPLKFPQDFDWPTGKYNLSKVEELFPQTVALMDGGLYDNQGVEALLLAGERKSVKIGTLIISDTDNIQPQQTLFEFPSPHFPSFLSLKMINIIAKVLFFGSLFSVIALIFNTIELFFTSGIQWTILIYVFAIIPIVGVIIAFLWIRNIVKDFKSLLEDIGINPQELWKTLAPLKISQAKDLGEVRLKSILALSSVFLRRTRSLIYNKVYETKSGKYKDIVITNFIYDFYDDSLETESQVGIMTSVPDDFEISSITQEDNMSVPIDLTPSLEMKKLATKVTQFPTTLWFDKGKEEQQLKDLIACGHFTICFNLLKKFEKVSTGSPLIESVNEQAEEAWNNFQQNPYFLINRNRELTS
;
A
#
# COMPACT_ATOMS: atom_id res chain seq x y z
N MET A 1 0.32 -27.18 -12.12
CA MET A 1 0.17 -25.95 -12.92
C MET A 1 0.98 -24.86 -12.25
N GLN A 2 1.79 -24.11 -13.00
CA GLN A 2 2.46 -22.93 -12.47
C GLN A 2 1.38 -21.87 -12.19
N LYS A 3 1.34 -21.30 -10.97
CA LYS A 3 0.37 -20.23 -10.66
C LYS A 3 0.62 -19.06 -11.63
N PRO A 4 -0.43 -18.42 -12.17
CA PRO A 4 -0.25 -17.21 -12.97
C PRO A 4 0.48 -16.18 -12.12
N LEU A 5 1.62 -15.70 -12.63
CA LEU A 5 2.44 -14.73 -11.91
C LEU A 5 1.67 -13.41 -11.82
N SER A 6 1.46 -12.95 -10.60
CA SER A 6 0.85 -11.67 -10.29
C SER A 6 1.90 -10.77 -9.63
N LEU A 7 1.74 -9.45 -9.68
CA LEU A 7 2.72 -8.53 -9.09
C LEU A 7 2.74 -8.69 -7.56
N ILE A 8 1.57 -8.83 -6.91
CA ILE A 8 1.51 -9.02 -5.46
C ILE A 8 2.08 -10.38 -5.02
N THR A 9 1.89 -11.43 -5.81
CA THR A 9 2.48 -12.74 -5.51
C THR A 9 4.00 -12.73 -5.68
N ALA A 10 4.53 -11.97 -6.65
CA ALA A 10 5.96 -11.73 -6.78
C ALA A 10 6.51 -10.95 -5.57
N ALA A 11 5.82 -9.89 -5.12
CA ALA A 11 6.20 -9.14 -3.92
C ALA A 11 6.22 -10.03 -2.66
N ALA A 12 5.22 -10.90 -2.48
CA ALA A 12 5.20 -11.87 -1.38
C ALA A 12 6.41 -12.82 -1.41
N GLN A 13 6.90 -13.22 -2.59
CA GLN A 13 8.12 -14.01 -2.71
C GLN A 13 9.38 -13.21 -2.35
N VAL A 14 9.45 -11.93 -2.73
CA VAL A 14 10.52 -11.03 -2.29
C VAL A 14 10.52 -10.91 -0.76
N TYR A 15 9.36 -10.69 -0.14
CA TYR A 15 9.24 -10.64 1.32
C TYR A 15 9.70 -11.94 1.98
N SER A 16 9.33 -13.08 1.40
CA SER A 16 9.72 -14.39 1.93
C SER A 16 11.22 -14.66 1.84
N SER A 17 11.92 -14.12 0.83
CA SER A 17 13.33 -14.43 0.55
C SER A 17 14.31 -13.35 1.00
N GLN A 18 13.86 -12.09 1.13
CA GLN A 18 14.72 -10.94 1.43
C GLN A 18 14.40 -10.26 2.77
N LEU A 19 13.15 -10.31 3.25
CA LEU A 19 12.70 -9.62 4.47
C LEU A 19 12.61 -10.53 5.71
N MET A 20 13.51 -11.51 5.81
CA MET A 20 13.76 -12.30 7.03
C MET A 20 12.66 -13.27 7.46
N PHE A 21 11.79 -13.72 6.54
CA PHE A 21 10.88 -14.81 6.88
C PHE A 21 11.46 -16.18 6.53
N ASP A 22 12.30 -16.35 5.50
CA ASP A 22 12.85 -17.65 5.07
C ASP A 22 11.78 -18.77 5.01
N GLY A 23 10.57 -18.41 4.55
CA GLY A 23 9.42 -19.31 4.51
C GLY A 23 8.70 -19.49 5.85
N ALA A 24 8.95 -18.65 6.85
CA ALA A 24 8.31 -18.65 8.16
C ALA A 24 6.80 -18.59 8.02
N ARG A 25 6.14 -19.43 8.83
CA ARG A 25 4.69 -19.57 8.86
C ARG A 25 4.15 -19.12 10.20
N PHE A 26 2.89 -18.74 10.20
CA PHE A 26 2.27 -18.13 11.37
C PHE A 26 2.17 -19.06 12.58
N ASN A 27 2.28 -20.39 12.40
CA ASN A 27 2.38 -21.32 13.52
C ASN A 27 3.57 -21.02 14.43
N GLN A 28 4.69 -20.54 13.89
CA GLN A 28 5.83 -20.11 14.70
C GLN A 28 5.41 -19.00 15.68
N ILE A 29 4.59 -18.05 15.24
CA ILE A 29 4.05 -16.99 16.10
C ILE A 29 3.00 -17.54 17.08
N LEU A 30 2.09 -18.40 16.61
CA LEU A 30 1.02 -18.99 17.43
C LEU A 30 1.57 -19.85 18.58
N GLU A 31 2.60 -20.67 18.30
CA GLU A 31 3.19 -21.63 19.23
C GLU A 31 4.21 -20.97 20.17
N THR A 32 4.82 -19.84 19.78
CA THR A 32 5.79 -19.17 20.65
C THR A 32 5.11 -18.61 21.89
N ASN A 33 5.59 -19.01 23.07
CA ASN A 33 5.15 -18.45 24.35
C ASN A 33 5.84 -17.09 24.59
N THR A 34 5.28 -16.03 24.01
CA THR A 34 5.77 -14.66 24.20
C THR A 34 4.88 -13.87 25.17
N GLN A 35 5.39 -12.71 25.59
CA GLN A 35 4.58 -11.69 26.25
C GLN A 35 3.52 -11.08 25.33
N LEU A 36 3.67 -11.21 24.00
CA LEU A 36 2.73 -10.69 23.01
C LEU A 36 1.47 -11.58 22.98
N LYS A 37 0.41 -11.07 23.60
CA LYS A 37 -0.86 -11.78 23.76
C LYS A 37 -1.80 -11.64 22.58
N GLU A 38 -1.69 -10.51 21.89
CA GLU A 38 -2.43 -10.19 20.68
C GLU A 38 -1.41 -9.78 19.60
N ILE A 39 -1.48 -10.42 18.44
CA ILE A 39 -0.69 -10.05 17.25
C ILE A 39 -1.68 -10.06 16.09
N ILE A 40 -1.73 -8.98 15.32
CA ILE A 40 -2.73 -8.79 14.27
C ILE A 40 -2.04 -8.26 13.02
N PHE A 41 -2.24 -8.96 11.90
CA PHE A 41 -1.94 -8.46 10.56
C PHE A 41 -3.28 -8.10 9.91
N ASN A 42 -3.44 -6.82 9.59
CA ASN A 42 -4.68 -6.30 9.01
C ASN A 42 -4.61 -6.36 7.47
N ALA A 43 -5.73 -6.72 6.86
CA ALA A 43 -5.99 -6.53 5.45
C ALA A 43 -7.42 -5.99 5.29
N THR A 44 -7.75 -5.51 4.10
CA THR A 44 -9.10 -5.06 3.75
C THR A 44 -9.71 -6.02 2.74
N GLU A 45 -10.88 -6.56 3.04
CA GLU A 45 -11.61 -7.46 2.16
C GLU A 45 -12.63 -6.67 1.31
N LEU A 46 -12.51 -6.76 -0.02
CA LEU A 46 -13.18 -5.85 -0.95
C LEU A 46 -14.62 -6.20 -1.32
N GLN A 47 -15.05 -7.45 -1.18
CA GLN A 47 -16.42 -7.86 -1.53
C GLN A 47 -17.46 -7.32 -0.54
N LYS A 48 -17.09 -7.12 0.74
CA LYS A 48 -17.96 -6.49 1.76
C LYS A 48 -17.40 -5.18 2.32
N GLY A 49 -16.16 -4.82 2.01
CA GLY A 49 -15.53 -3.60 2.52
C GLY A 49 -15.24 -3.67 4.01
N LEU A 50 -14.76 -4.82 4.51
CA LEU A 50 -14.53 -5.08 5.93
C LEU A 50 -13.07 -5.39 6.23
N GLY A 51 -12.63 -5.05 7.44
CA GLY A 51 -11.34 -5.49 7.95
C GLY A 51 -11.26 -7.02 8.03
N PHE A 52 -10.17 -7.57 7.50
CA PHE A 52 -9.82 -8.98 7.48
C PHE A 52 -8.52 -9.19 8.26
N ARG A 53 -8.54 -10.03 9.31
CA ARG A 53 -7.45 -10.06 10.29
C ARG A 53 -6.82 -11.43 10.41
N PHE A 54 -5.52 -11.55 10.16
CA PHE A 54 -4.74 -12.71 10.60
C PHE A 54 -4.27 -12.42 12.02
N GLN A 55 -4.63 -13.27 13.00
CA GLN A 55 -4.42 -12.88 14.39
C GLN A 55 -4.10 -14.04 15.33
N LYS A 56 -3.16 -13.78 16.24
CA LYS A 56 -2.95 -14.54 17.47
C LYS A 56 -3.70 -13.79 18.56
N THR A 57 -4.52 -14.50 19.32
CA THR A 57 -5.36 -13.90 20.36
C THR A 57 -5.48 -14.85 21.54
N GLN A 58 -5.55 -14.30 22.75
CA GLN A 58 -5.86 -15.08 23.96
C GLN A 58 -7.36 -15.39 24.08
N SER A 59 -8.20 -14.73 23.27
CA SER A 59 -9.64 -14.87 23.37
C SER A 59 -10.19 -15.96 22.46
N ASN A 60 -10.87 -16.94 23.05
CA ASN A 60 -11.59 -17.97 22.27
C ASN A 60 -12.79 -17.41 21.47
N ARG A 61 -13.15 -16.13 21.68
CA ARG A 61 -14.24 -15.45 20.97
C ARG A 61 -13.81 -14.76 19.67
N SER A 62 -12.51 -14.60 19.47
CA SER A 62 -11.96 -13.92 18.29
C SER A 62 -11.45 -14.95 17.29
N LYS A 63 -11.82 -14.79 16.01
CA LYS A 63 -11.39 -15.66 14.91
C LYS A 63 -10.69 -14.84 13.85
N SER A 64 -9.69 -15.41 13.20
CA SER A 64 -9.07 -14.77 12.03
C SER A 64 -10.04 -14.67 10.85
N GLY A 65 -9.73 -13.80 9.90
CA GLY A 65 -10.61 -13.41 8.80
C GLY A 65 -11.60 -12.33 9.20
N ASN A 66 -12.84 -12.44 8.74
CA ASN A 66 -13.94 -11.55 9.14
C ASN A 66 -15.25 -12.34 9.36
N LYS A 67 -16.36 -11.64 9.67
CA LYS A 67 -17.66 -12.28 9.97
C LYS A 67 -18.19 -13.15 8.81
N TYR A 68 -17.92 -12.76 7.58
CA TYR A 68 -18.41 -13.44 6.37
C TYR A 68 -17.41 -14.46 5.83
N PHE A 69 -16.12 -14.22 6.05
CA PHE A 69 -15.01 -15.05 5.58
C PHE A 69 -14.09 -15.43 6.76
N PRO A 70 -14.55 -16.27 7.71
CA PRO A 70 -13.75 -16.66 8.86
C PRO A 70 -12.64 -17.65 8.48
N ILE A 71 -11.45 -17.47 9.06
CA ILE A 71 -10.35 -18.43 8.94
C ILE A 71 -10.42 -19.46 10.06
N GLN A 72 -10.45 -20.75 9.68
CA GLN A 72 -10.40 -21.83 10.65
C GLN A 72 -8.98 -21.97 11.23
N ASN A 73 -8.90 -22.18 12.54
CA ASN A 73 -7.62 -22.22 13.29
C ASN A 73 -6.65 -23.31 12.77
N GLU A 74 -7.17 -24.40 12.22
CA GLU A 74 -6.39 -25.51 11.65
C GLU A 74 -5.45 -25.07 10.50
N PHE A 75 -5.84 -24.05 9.73
CA PHE A 75 -5.07 -23.55 8.58
C PHE A 75 -4.29 -22.28 8.89
N LEU A 76 -4.75 -21.52 9.89
CA LEU A 76 -4.18 -20.22 10.24
C LEU A 76 -2.66 -20.31 10.47
N GLY A 77 -2.19 -21.33 11.19
CA GLY A 77 -0.76 -21.55 11.43
C GLY A 77 0.03 -21.92 10.17
N SER A 78 -0.62 -22.40 9.12
CA SER A 78 0.05 -22.81 7.87
C SER A 78 0.24 -21.66 6.90
N ILE A 79 -0.38 -20.51 7.13
CA ILE A 79 -0.21 -19.34 6.28
C ILE A 79 1.20 -18.78 6.46
N ARG A 80 1.89 -18.49 5.36
CA ARG A 80 3.22 -17.88 5.36
C ARG A 80 3.13 -16.43 5.83
N LEU A 81 4.04 -16.01 6.71
CA LEU A 81 4.07 -14.64 7.24
C LEU A 81 4.22 -13.60 6.12
N ALA A 82 5.06 -13.90 5.13
CA ALA A 82 5.25 -13.06 3.96
C ALA A 82 3.94 -12.79 3.19
N ASP A 83 3.02 -13.77 3.12
CA ASP A 83 1.73 -13.59 2.43
C ASP A 83 0.78 -12.72 3.26
N MET A 84 0.83 -12.80 4.60
CA MET A 84 0.08 -11.91 5.49
C MET A 84 0.56 -10.46 5.38
N VAL A 85 1.87 -10.26 5.34
CA VAL A 85 2.48 -8.94 5.16
C VAL A 85 2.15 -8.39 3.77
N ALA A 86 2.23 -9.21 2.72
CA ALA A 86 1.83 -8.84 1.37
C ALA A 86 0.35 -8.43 1.30
N ALA A 87 -0.55 -9.18 1.95
CA ALA A 87 -1.96 -8.78 2.05
C ALA A 87 -2.09 -7.40 2.75
N SER A 88 -1.33 -7.18 3.81
CA SER A 88 -1.37 -5.94 4.60
C SER A 88 -0.81 -4.72 3.87
N SER A 89 0.12 -4.90 2.91
CA SER A 89 0.76 -3.82 2.14
C SER A 89 0.31 -3.75 0.67
N CYS A 90 -0.78 -4.43 0.31
CA CYS A 90 -1.32 -4.51 -1.05
C CYS A 90 -2.08 -3.22 -1.44
N PHE A 91 -1.38 -2.08 -1.51
CA PHE A 91 -2.01 -0.77 -1.71
C PHE A 91 -2.65 -0.60 -3.10
N PRO A 92 -3.85 0.02 -3.19
CA PRO A 92 -4.51 0.22 -4.48
C PRO A 92 -3.68 1.05 -5.45
N GLY A 93 -3.66 0.60 -6.71
CA GLY A 93 -2.94 1.27 -7.79
C GLY A 93 -1.50 0.78 -7.97
N GLY A 94 -0.87 0.24 -6.92
CA GLY A 94 0.41 -0.45 -6.99
C GLY A 94 0.27 -1.93 -7.29
N PHE A 95 -0.73 -2.59 -6.70
CA PHE A 95 -0.94 -4.03 -6.80
C PHE A 95 -2.39 -4.39 -7.13
N GLU A 96 -2.58 -5.51 -7.83
CA GLU A 96 -3.87 -6.20 -7.92
C GLU A 96 -4.23 -6.89 -6.57
N PRO A 97 -5.52 -7.04 -6.23
CA PRO A 97 -5.92 -7.69 -4.99
C PRO A 97 -5.37 -9.12 -4.86
N LEU A 98 -4.83 -9.43 -3.68
CA LEU A 98 -4.33 -10.76 -3.35
C LEU A 98 -5.51 -11.71 -3.12
N LYS A 99 -5.57 -12.84 -3.85
CA LYS A 99 -6.67 -13.79 -3.77
C LYS A 99 -6.43 -14.81 -2.66
N PHE A 100 -7.19 -14.72 -1.58
CA PHE A 100 -7.19 -15.74 -0.54
C PHE A 100 -8.27 -16.80 -0.83
N PRO A 101 -7.96 -18.11 -0.77
CA PRO A 101 -6.66 -18.74 -0.47
C PRO A 101 -5.77 -19.02 -1.69
N GLN A 102 -6.21 -18.74 -2.92
CA GLN A 102 -5.57 -19.19 -4.17
C GLN A 102 -4.11 -18.75 -4.34
N ASP A 103 -3.81 -17.49 -4.03
CA ASP A 103 -2.50 -16.90 -4.27
C ASP A 103 -1.51 -17.24 -3.16
N PHE A 104 -2.00 -17.67 -1.99
CA PHE A 104 -1.19 -17.98 -0.81
C PHE A 104 -0.32 -19.24 -0.99
N ASP A 105 0.85 -19.22 -0.35
CA ASP A 105 1.77 -20.36 -0.35
C ASP A 105 1.37 -21.37 0.74
N TRP A 106 0.93 -22.55 0.32
CA TRP A 106 0.49 -23.63 1.22
C TRP A 106 1.57 -24.73 1.31
N PRO A 107 1.81 -25.28 2.50
CA PRO A 107 2.84 -26.31 2.69
C PRO A 107 2.47 -27.59 1.92
N THR A 108 3.37 -28.04 1.05
CA THR A 108 3.24 -29.27 0.28
C THR A 108 3.02 -30.48 1.18
N GLY A 109 2.03 -31.32 0.85
CA GLY A 109 1.73 -32.56 1.56
C GLY A 109 0.83 -32.43 2.80
N LYS A 110 0.79 -31.28 3.49
CA LYS A 110 -0.09 -31.07 4.65
C LYS A 110 -1.48 -30.59 4.24
N TYR A 111 -1.54 -29.60 3.36
CA TYR A 111 -2.79 -29.10 2.78
C TYR A 111 -2.58 -28.91 1.28
N ASN A 112 -3.38 -29.59 0.45
CA ASN A 112 -3.44 -29.27 -0.97
C ASN A 112 -4.44 -28.10 -1.15
N LEU A 113 -4.18 -27.20 -2.11
CA LEU A 113 -5.04 -26.04 -2.39
C LEU A 113 -6.50 -26.46 -2.52
N SER A 114 -6.78 -27.58 -3.18
CA SER A 114 -8.15 -28.11 -3.32
C SER A 114 -8.86 -28.34 -1.98
N LYS A 115 -8.16 -28.83 -0.95
CA LYS A 115 -8.75 -29.01 0.39
C LYS A 115 -9.02 -27.67 1.08
N VAL A 116 -8.18 -26.67 0.84
CA VAL A 116 -8.38 -25.32 1.39
C VAL A 116 -9.53 -24.63 0.66
N GLU A 117 -9.64 -24.79 -0.65
CA GLU A 117 -10.72 -24.26 -1.48
C GLU A 117 -12.08 -24.90 -1.17
N GLU A 118 -12.13 -26.20 -0.86
CA GLU A 118 -13.35 -26.85 -0.37
C GLU A 118 -13.90 -26.17 0.90
N LEU A 119 -13.01 -25.67 1.75
CA LEU A 119 -13.36 -25.01 3.01
C LEU A 119 -13.55 -23.49 2.87
N PHE A 120 -13.09 -22.93 1.75
CA PHE A 120 -13.29 -21.54 1.33
C PHE A 120 -13.89 -21.49 -0.07
N PRO A 121 -15.21 -21.72 -0.19
CA PRO A 121 -15.87 -21.87 -1.48
C PRO A 121 -15.87 -20.58 -2.31
N GLN A 122 -15.47 -19.45 -1.72
CA GLN A 122 -15.34 -18.17 -2.38
C GLN A 122 -13.93 -17.64 -2.22
N THR A 123 -13.33 -17.24 -3.35
CA THR A 123 -12.11 -16.43 -3.36
C THR A 123 -12.39 -15.09 -2.70
N VAL A 124 -11.52 -14.71 -1.77
CA VAL A 124 -11.57 -13.45 -1.05
C VAL A 124 -10.52 -12.50 -1.63
N ALA A 125 -10.94 -11.29 -2.02
CA ALA A 125 -10.05 -10.27 -2.56
C ALA A 125 -9.52 -9.39 -1.43
N LEU A 126 -8.23 -9.52 -1.11
CA LEU A 126 -7.56 -8.77 -0.05
C LEU A 126 -6.74 -7.62 -0.63
N MET A 127 -6.82 -6.46 0.03
CA MET A 127 -6.01 -5.27 -0.21
C MET A 127 -5.40 -4.78 1.10
N ASP A 128 -4.56 -3.74 1.00
CA ASP A 128 -3.90 -3.06 2.10
C ASP A 128 -4.79 -2.85 3.33
N GLY A 129 -4.23 -3.16 4.50
CA GLY A 129 -4.93 -3.04 5.78
C GLY A 129 -5.30 -1.60 6.11
N GLY A 130 -4.56 -0.63 5.59
CA GLY A 130 -4.76 0.77 5.88
C GLY A 130 -5.96 1.43 5.24
N LEU A 131 -6.55 0.80 4.22
CA LEU A 131 -7.85 1.22 3.69
C LEU A 131 -8.94 1.18 4.77
N TYR A 132 -8.85 0.19 5.68
CA TYR A 132 -9.80 0.00 6.77
C TYR A 132 -9.25 0.46 8.13
N ASP A 133 -7.98 0.16 8.44
CA ASP A 133 -7.36 0.45 9.75
C ASP A 133 -5.86 0.78 9.59
N ASN A 134 -5.56 2.00 9.14
CA ASN A 134 -4.20 2.46 8.77
C ASN A 134 -3.12 2.23 9.82
N GLN A 135 -3.46 2.36 11.10
CA GLN A 135 -2.50 2.24 12.19
C GLN A 135 -2.72 0.97 13.03
N GLY A 136 -3.63 0.09 12.62
CA GLY A 136 -3.99 -1.10 13.39
C GLY A 136 -4.69 -0.82 14.72
N VAL A 137 -5.12 0.42 14.94
CA VAL A 137 -5.66 0.87 16.22
C VAL A 137 -7.06 0.32 16.43
N GLU A 138 -7.92 0.28 15.41
CA GLU A 138 -9.26 -0.28 15.57
C GLU A 138 -9.19 -1.76 15.98
N ALA A 139 -8.28 -2.52 15.38
CA ALA A 139 -8.06 -3.93 15.73
C ALA A 139 -7.68 -4.11 17.20
N LEU A 140 -6.83 -3.24 17.74
CA LEU A 140 -6.46 -3.24 19.17
C LEU A 140 -7.62 -2.81 20.07
N LEU A 141 -8.37 -1.78 19.69
CA LEU A 141 -9.55 -1.34 20.47
C LEU A 141 -10.60 -2.46 20.55
N LEU A 142 -10.86 -3.16 19.44
CA LEU A 142 -11.72 -4.35 19.41
C LEU A 142 -11.18 -5.48 20.30
N ALA A 143 -9.86 -5.60 20.42
CA ALA A 143 -9.25 -6.53 21.36
C ALA A 143 -9.51 -6.14 22.81
N GLY A 144 -9.37 -4.86 23.16
CA GLY A 144 -9.63 -4.32 24.49
C GLY A 144 -11.11 -4.33 24.91
N GLU A 145 -12.05 -4.43 23.97
CA GLU A 145 -13.47 -4.66 24.29
C GLU A 145 -13.74 -6.09 24.77
N ARG A 146 -12.80 -7.03 24.54
CA ARG A 146 -12.91 -8.40 25.04
C ARG A 146 -12.54 -8.43 26.52
N LYS A 147 -13.42 -9.00 27.37
CA LYS A 147 -13.18 -9.16 28.83
C LYS A 147 -11.83 -9.82 29.18
N SER A 148 -11.24 -10.58 28.26
CA SER A 148 -9.95 -11.27 28.45
C SER A 148 -8.73 -10.38 28.26
N VAL A 149 -8.87 -9.16 27.73
CA VAL A 149 -7.74 -8.26 27.41
C VAL A 149 -8.00 -6.90 28.05
N LYS A 150 -7.09 -6.46 28.93
CA LYS A 150 -7.12 -5.10 29.51
C LYS A 150 -5.99 -4.29 28.88
N ILE A 151 -6.33 -3.20 28.19
CA ILE A 151 -5.36 -2.25 27.64
C ILE A 151 -5.06 -1.22 28.72
N GLY A 152 -3.85 -1.28 29.28
CA GLY A 152 -3.35 -0.30 30.25
C GLY A 152 -2.75 0.94 29.58
N THR A 153 -2.06 0.73 28.46
CA THR A 153 -1.44 1.78 27.63
C THR A 153 -1.62 1.41 26.17
N LEU A 154 -1.94 2.39 25.33
CA LEU A 154 -2.06 2.28 23.88
C LEU A 154 -0.98 3.17 23.25
N ILE A 155 0.05 2.54 22.69
CA ILE A 155 1.09 3.26 21.95
C ILE A 155 0.71 3.24 20.46
N ILE A 156 0.66 4.42 19.84
CA ILE A 156 0.38 4.57 18.42
C ILE A 156 1.63 5.15 17.76
N SER A 157 2.28 4.35 16.92
CA SER A 157 3.42 4.79 16.12
C SER A 157 2.95 5.18 14.73
N ASP A 158 3.39 6.34 14.23
CA ASP A 158 3.07 6.80 12.87
C ASP A 158 4.33 7.30 12.18
N THR A 159 4.54 6.81 10.97
CA THR A 159 5.71 7.13 10.13
C THR A 159 5.32 7.86 8.85
N ASP A 160 4.15 8.51 8.84
CA ASP A 160 3.75 9.28 7.66
C ASP A 160 4.72 10.42 7.36
N ASN A 161 4.87 10.71 6.07
CA ASN A 161 5.72 11.77 5.58
C ASN A 161 4.99 13.11 5.67
N ILE A 162 5.56 14.08 6.39
CA ILE A 162 5.15 15.48 6.29
C ILE A 162 5.97 16.12 5.17
N GLN A 163 5.46 16.03 3.94
CA GLN A 163 5.90 16.89 2.85
C GLN A 163 4.88 18.03 2.74
N PRO A 164 5.24 19.26 3.15
CA PRO A 164 4.34 20.43 3.11
C PRO A 164 3.79 20.73 1.70
N GLN A 165 4.42 20.18 0.66
CA GLN A 165 4.20 20.56 -0.75
C GLN A 165 3.48 19.50 -1.61
N GLN A 166 3.14 18.31 -1.07
CA GLN A 166 2.46 17.30 -1.89
C GLN A 166 0.97 17.60 -2.01
N THR A 167 0.62 18.37 -3.03
CA THR A 167 -0.71 18.38 -3.62
C THR A 167 -1.09 16.93 -3.97
N LEU A 168 -2.16 16.40 -3.37
CA LEU A 168 -2.61 15.03 -3.63
C LEU A 168 -2.98 14.80 -5.09
N PHE A 169 -3.33 15.87 -5.80
CA PHE A 169 -3.70 15.83 -7.20
C PHE A 169 -3.40 17.18 -7.87
N GLU A 170 -2.73 17.12 -9.01
CA GLU A 170 -2.57 18.26 -9.92
C GLU A 170 -3.05 17.88 -11.31
N PHE A 171 -3.70 18.84 -11.98
CA PHE A 171 -4.06 18.68 -13.37
C PHE A 171 -2.78 18.69 -14.22
N PRO A 172 -2.57 17.68 -15.09
CA PRO A 172 -1.43 17.69 -15.99
C PRO A 172 -1.53 18.88 -16.94
N SER A 173 -0.37 19.46 -17.28
CA SER A 173 -0.30 20.47 -18.32
C SER A 173 -0.83 19.90 -19.64
N PRO A 174 -1.71 20.63 -20.35
CA PRO A 174 -2.31 20.11 -21.57
C PRO A 174 -1.21 19.85 -22.61
N HIS A 175 -1.22 18.64 -23.19
CA HIS A 175 -0.29 18.33 -24.28
C HIS A 175 -0.69 19.11 -25.54
N PHE A 176 0.30 19.46 -26.38
CA PHE A 176 0.04 20.11 -27.66
C PHE A 176 -0.97 19.30 -28.49
N PRO A 177 -1.92 19.96 -29.16
CA PRO A 177 -3.03 19.27 -29.80
C PRO A 177 -2.54 18.39 -30.94
N SER A 178 -2.77 17.08 -30.85
CA SER A 178 -2.52 16.18 -31.98
C SER A 178 -3.47 16.51 -33.14
N PHE A 179 -3.02 16.32 -34.38
CA PHE A 179 -3.88 16.47 -35.55
C PHE A 179 -4.93 15.35 -35.68
N LEU A 180 -4.58 14.14 -35.23
CA LEU A 180 -5.44 12.96 -35.37
C LEU A 180 -6.53 12.92 -34.29
N SER A 181 -7.79 12.70 -34.70
CA SER A 181 -8.91 12.37 -33.82
C SER A 181 -9.15 10.86 -33.74
N LEU A 182 -9.79 10.39 -32.67
CA LEU A 182 -10.16 8.98 -32.51
C LEU A 182 -11.08 8.50 -33.63
N LYS A 183 -11.99 9.35 -34.12
CA LYS A 183 -12.82 9.09 -35.30
C LYS A 183 -11.95 8.86 -36.54
N MET A 184 -10.93 9.69 -36.76
CA MET A 184 -10.05 9.57 -37.92
C MET A 184 -9.18 8.31 -37.84
N ILE A 185 -8.66 7.97 -36.65
CA ILE A 185 -7.96 6.70 -36.44
C ILE A 185 -8.86 5.52 -36.76
N ASN A 186 -10.12 5.53 -36.31
CA ASN A 186 -11.06 4.45 -36.61
C ASN A 186 -11.35 4.34 -38.11
N ILE A 187 -11.38 5.45 -38.84
CA ILE A 187 -11.52 5.44 -40.32
C ILE A 187 -10.26 4.87 -40.96
N ILE A 188 -9.07 5.36 -40.59
CA ILE A 188 -7.78 4.86 -41.09
C ILE A 188 -7.65 3.35 -40.82
N ALA A 189 -7.99 2.92 -39.61
CA ALA A 189 -8.01 1.51 -39.22
C ALA A 189 -8.89 0.66 -40.14
N LYS A 190 -10.11 1.11 -40.46
CA LYS A 190 -11.00 0.41 -41.39
C LYS A 190 -10.42 0.37 -42.81
N VAL A 191 -9.90 1.49 -43.30
CA VAL A 191 -9.29 1.57 -44.63
C VAL A 191 -8.09 0.62 -44.73
N LEU A 192 -7.22 0.62 -43.72
CA LEU A 192 -6.08 -0.30 -43.65
C LEU A 192 -6.54 -1.75 -43.60
N PHE A 193 -7.54 -2.09 -42.77
CA PHE A 193 -8.05 -3.46 -42.68
C PHE A 193 -8.62 -3.97 -44.01
N PHE A 194 -9.54 -3.22 -44.64
CA PHE A 194 -10.13 -3.63 -45.92
C PHE A 194 -9.13 -3.59 -47.06
N GLY A 195 -8.19 -2.62 -47.05
CA GLY A 195 -7.08 -2.57 -47.99
C GLY A 195 -6.16 -3.78 -47.86
N SER A 196 -5.79 -4.17 -46.64
CA SER A 196 -5.02 -5.40 -46.38
C SER A 196 -5.76 -6.64 -46.86
N LEU A 197 -7.07 -6.76 -46.61
CA LEU A 197 -7.87 -7.88 -47.08
C LEU A 197 -7.88 -7.97 -48.62
N PHE A 198 -8.10 -6.83 -49.29
CA PHE A 198 -8.07 -6.75 -50.75
C PHE A 198 -6.69 -7.12 -51.30
N SER A 199 -5.61 -6.60 -50.71
CA SER A 199 -4.24 -6.92 -51.11
C SER A 199 -3.92 -8.41 -50.95
N VAL A 200 -4.36 -9.07 -49.88
CA VAL A 200 -4.20 -10.53 -49.72
C VAL A 200 -4.93 -11.28 -50.82
N ILE A 201 -6.19 -10.92 -51.10
CA ILE A 201 -6.98 -11.56 -52.16
C ILE A 201 -6.30 -11.38 -53.53
N ALA A 202 -5.84 -10.17 -53.84
CA ALA A 202 -5.15 -9.87 -55.09
C ALA A 202 -3.83 -10.64 -55.21
N LEU A 203 -3.03 -10.72 -54.14
CA LEU A 203 -1.77 -11.48 -54.13
C LEU A 203 -2.02 -12.98 -54.28
N ILE A 204 -3.05 -13.54 -53.64
CA ILE A 204 -3.43 -14.94 -53.80
C ILE A 204 -3.83 -15.22 -55.25
N PHE A 205 -4.67 -14.37 -55.85
CA PHE A 205 -5.11 -14.52 -57.24
C PHE A 205 -3.92 -14.50 -58.21
N ASN A 206 -3.04 -13.52 -58.09
CA ASN A 206 -1.82 -13.43 -58.91
C ASN A 206 -0.90 -14.65 -58.71
N THR A 207 -0.77 -15.13 -57.46
CA THR A 207 0.04 -16.32 -57.16
C THR A 207 -0.51 -17.58 -57.84
N ILE A 208 -1.83 -17.75 -57.83
CA ILE A 208 -2.51 -18.87 -58.50
C ILE A 208 -2.33 -18.78 -60.03
N GLU A 209 -2.51 -17.61 -60.62
CA GLU A 209 -2.33 -17.39 -62.06
C GLU A 209 -0.89 -17.67 -62.53
N LEU A 210 0.11 -17.16 -61.80
CA LEU A 210 1.52 -17.43 -62.06
C LEU A 210 1.87 -18.91 -61.94
N PHE A 211 1.29 -19.61 -60.96
CA PHE A 211 1.48 -21.04 -60.81
C PHE A 211 0.95 -21.83 -62.02
N PHE A 212 -0.25 -21.48 -62.52
CA PHE A 212 -0.85 -22.15 -63.68
C PHE A 212 -0.18 -21.81 -65.01
N THR A 213 0.38 -20.61 -65.17
CA THR A 213 1.03 -20.17 -66.41
C THR A 213 2.48 -20.60 -66.50
N SER A 214 3.22 -20.55 -65.39
CA SER A 214 4.69 -20.60 -65.38
C SER A 214 5.29 -21.65 -64.45
N GLY A 215 4.46 -22.41 -63.71
CA GLY A 215 4.91 -23.35 -62.70
C GLY A 215 5.51 -22.66 -61.47
N ILE A 216 6.26 -23.42 -60.64
CA ILE A 216 6.88 -22.88 -59.42
C ILE A 216 8.14 -22.08 -59.77
N GLN A 217 8.10 -20.77 -59.51
CA GLN A 217 9.22 -19.85 -59.69
C GLN A 217 9.52 -19.07 -58.41
N TRP A 218 10.72 -18.48 -58.30
CA TRP A 218 11.11 -17.64 -57.16
C TRP A 218 10.16 -16.45 -56.92
N THR A 219 9.46 -15.97 -57.96
CA THR A 219 8.44 -14.92 -57.88
C THR A 219 7.24 -15.30 -57.01
N ILE A 220 6.83 -16.58 -57.02
CA ILE A 220 5.75 -17.09 -56.15
C ILE A 220 6.17 -17.01 -54.68
N LEU A 221 7.43 -17.32 -54.36
CA LEU A 221 7.95 -17.22 -52.99
C LEU A 221 7.93 -15.77 -52.49
N ILE A 222 8.25 -14.79 -53.33
CA ILE A 222 8.18 -13.35 -52.98
C ILE A 222 6.75 -12.96 -52.61
N TYR A 223 5.74 -13.41 -53.36
CA TYR A 223 4.33 -13.11 -53.06
C TYR A 223 3.85 -13.78 -51.77
N VAL A 224 4.25 -15.03 -51.53
CA VAL A 224 3.95 -15.73 -50.27
C VAL A 224 4.58 -14.98 -49.09
N PHE A 225 5.84 -14.55 -49.19
CA PHE A 225 6.50 -13.77 -48.14
C PHE A 225 5.83 -12.39 -47.93
N ALA A 226 5.33 -11.74 -48.98
CA ALA A 226 4.61 -10.47 -48.88
C ALA A 226 3.23 -10.61 -48.20
N ILE A 227 2.58 -11.76 -48.28
CA ILE A 227 1.29 -12.02 -47.62
C ILE A 227 1.44 -12.06 -46.10
N ILE A 228 2.54 -12.61 -45.57
CA ILE A 228 2.76 -12.81 -44.13
C ILE A 228 2.55 -11.52 -43.30
N PRO A 229 3.22 -10.38 -43.57
CA PRO A 229 3.02 -9.16 -42.79
C PRO A 229 1.59 -8.59 -42.94
N ILE A 230 0.96 -8.75 -44.09
CA ILE A 230 -0.41 -8.27 -44.34
C ILE A 230 -1.43 -9.08 -43.53
N VAL A 231 -1.26 -10.41 -43.49
CA VAL A 231 -2.03 -11.29 -42.61
C VAL A 231 -1.79 -10.94 -41.14
N GLY A 232 -0.55 -10.60 -40.77
CA GLY A 232 -0.22 -10.09 -39.43
C GLY A 232 -1.04 -8.85 -39.05
N VAL A 233 -1.19 -7.88 -39.95
CA VAL A 233 -2.04 -6.69 -39.74
C VAL A 233 -3.51 -7.07 -39.54
N ILE A 234 -4.04 -8.00 -40.35
CA ILE A 234 -5.42 -8.49 -40.23
C ILE A 234 -5.63 -9.17 -38.86
N ILE A 235 -4.70 -10.04 -38.45
CA ILE A 235 -4.75 -10.71 -37.14
C ILE A 235 -4.71 -9.69 -36.01
N ALA A 236 -3.85 -8.68 -36.08
CA ALA A 236 -3.78 -7.62 -35.08
C ALA A 236 -5.11 -6.86 -34.96
N PHE A 237 -5.77 -6.54 -36.08
CA PHE A 237 -7.10 -5.91 -36.06
C PHE A 237 -8.17 -6.79 -35.42
N LEU A 238 -8.17 -8.10 -35.73
CA LEU A 238 -9.11 -9.05 -35.11
C LEU A 238 -8.87 -9.15 -33.59
N TRP A 239 -7.61 -9.16 -33.16
CA TRP A 239 -7.25 -9.15 -31.74
C TRP A 239 -7.71 -7.87 -31.03
N ILE A 240 -7.45 -6.69 -31.61
CA ILE A 240 -7.94 -5.41 -31.07
C ILE A 240 -9.46 -5.39 -30.99
N ARG A 241 -10.17 -5.93 -31.99
CA ARG A 241 -11.64 -6.01 -31.96
C ARG A 241 -12.16 -6.85 -30.79
N ASN A 242 -11.47 -7.94 -30.44
CA ASN A 242 -11.83 -8.74 -29.27
C ASN A 242 -11.64 -7.95 -27.97
N ILE A 243 -10.53 -7.23 -27.81
CA ILE A 243 -10.32 -6.34 -26.65
C ILE A 243 -11.42 -5.29 -26.54
N VAL A 244 -11.79 -4.66 -27.66
CA VAL A 244 -12.88 -3.66 -27.66
C VAL A 244 -14.21 -4.30 -27.29
N LYS A 245 -14.47 -5.55 -27.68
CA LYS A 245 -15.68 -6.27 -27.29
C LYS A 245 -15.72 -6.53 -25.79
N ASP A 246 -14.62 -6.99 -25.21
CA ASP A 246 -14.53 -7.27 -23.77
C ASP A 246 -14.69 -5.98 -22.97
N PHE A 247 -14.07 -4.89 -23.42
CA PHE A 247 -14.24 -3.57 -22.80
C PHE A 247 -15.70 -3.06 -22.88
N LYS A 248 -16.40 -3.30 -23.99
CA LYS A 248 -17.83 -2.96 -24.10
C LYS A 248 -18.69 -3.74 -23.10
N SER A 249 -18.42 -5.03 -22.92
CA SER A 249 -19.11 -5.84 -21.91
C SER A 249 -18.92 -5.26 -20.51
N LEU A 250 -17.69 -4.90 -20.15
CA LEU A 250 -17.38 -4.29 -18.85
C LEU A 250 -18.10 -2.96 -18.64
N LEU A 251 -18.19 -2.12 -19.68
CA LEU A 251 -18.93 -0.87 -19.62
C LEU A 251 -20.44 -1.10 -19.41
N GLU A 252 -21.00 -2.10 -20.09
CA GLU A 252 -22.41 -2.47 -19.95
C GLU A 252 -22.72 -2.99 -18.54
N ASP A 253 -21.81 -3.77 -17.94
CA ASP A 253 -21.94 -4.29 -16.57
C ASP A 253 -21.97 -3.17 -15.51
N ILE A 254 -21.27 -2.06 -15.76
CA ILE A 254 -21.30 -0.86 -14.90
C ILE A 254 -22.40 0.15 -15.29
N GLY A 255 -23.31 -0.24 -16.19
CA GLY A 255 -24.47 0.57 -16.60
C GLY A 255 -24.15 1.69 -17.60
N ILE A 256 -22.99 1.67 -18.25
CA ILE A 256 -22.59 2.67 -19.24
C ILE A 256 -22.88 2.16 -20.65
N ASN A 257 -23.69 2.91 -21.42
CA ASN A 257 -23.95 2.59 -22.83
C ASN A 257 -22.71 2.88 -23.70
N PRO A 258 -22.08 1.86 -24.32
CA PRO A 258 -20.84 2.08 -25.08
C PRO A 258 -21.03 2.90 -26.36
N GLN A 259 -22.23 2.91 -26.94
CA GLN A 259 -22.51 3.67 -28.15
C GLN A 259 -22.59 5.16 -27.86
N GLU A 260 -23.31 5.54 -26.81
CA GLU A 260 -23.38 6.94 -26.35
C GLU A 260 -22.01 7.43 -25.90
N LEU A 261 -21.25 6.60 -25.18
CA LEU A 261 -19.88 6.93 -24.81
C LEU A 261 -18.99 7.16 -26.05
N TRP A 262 -19.07 6.28 -27.07
CA TRP A 262 -18.29 6.44 -28.29
C TRP A 262 -18.66 7.70 -29.07
N LYS A 263 -19.94 8.09 -29.11
CA LYS A 263 -20.36 9.37 -29.75
C LYS A 263 -19.66 10.57 -29.10
N THR A 264 -19.48 10.54 -27.79
CA THR A 264 -18.80 11.59 -27.02
C THR A 264 -17.28 11.54 -27.18
N LEU A 265 -16.69 10.34 -27.22
CA LEU A 265 -15.23 10.17 -27.29
C LEU A 265 -14.66 10.28 -28.71
N ALA A 266 -15.38 9.82 -29.74
CA ALA A 266 -14.87 9.77 -31.11
C ALA A 266 -14.36 11.12 -31.66
N PRO A 267 -14.96 12.28 -31.35
CA PRO A 267 -14.45 13.58 -31.78
C PRO A 267 -13.11 13.98 -31.14
N LEU A 268 -12.74 13.38 -30.00
CA LEU A 268 -11.55 13.77 -29.25
C LEU A 268 -10.28 13.52 -30.05
N LYS A 269 -9.31 14.43 -29.90
CA LYS A 269 -7.93 14.25 -30.37
C LYS A 269 -7.21 13.21 -29.51
N ILE A 270 -6.21 12.53 -30.08
CA ILE A 270 -5.40 11.56 -29.32
C ILE A 270 -4.77 12.22 -28.09
N SER A 271 -4.23 13.43 -28.23
CA SER A 271 -3.64 14.15 -27.09
C SER A 271 -4.65 14.41 -25.98
N GLN A 272 -5.87 14.83 -26.34
CA GLN A 272 -6.96 15.06 -25.38
C GLN A 272 -7.42 13.76 -24.72
N ALA A 273 -7.51 12.66 -25.47
CA ALA A 273 -7.86 11.35 -24.92
C ALA A 273 -6.78 10.84 -23.95
N LYS A 274 -5.50 11.10 -24.25
CA LYS A 274 -4.37 10.82 -23.36
C LYS A 274 -4.46 11.66 -22.08
N ASP A 275 -4.69 12.97 -22.19
CA ASP A 275 -4.82 13.88 -21.04
C ASP A 275 -5.95 13.44 -20.12
N LEU A 276 -7.12 13.10 -20.68
CA LEU A 276 -8.25 12.60 -19.91
C LEU A 276 -7.95 11.25 -19.25
N GLY A 277 -7.26 10.35 -19.95
CA GLY A 277 -6.81 9.07 -19.40
C GLY A 277 -5.82 9.25 -18.23
N GLU A 278 -4.86 10.16 -18.38
CA GLU A 278 -3.88 10.50 -17.35
C GLU A 278 -4.54 11.13 -16.11
N VAL A 279 -5.44 12.10 -16.31
CA VAL A 279 -6.26 12.69 -15.24
C VAL A 279 -7.08 11.61 -14.51
N ARG A 280 -7.68 10.68 -15.26
CA ARG A 280 -8.49 9.61 -14.66
C ARG A 280 -7.63 8.65 -13.85
N LEU A 281 -6.45 8.27 -14.35
CA LEU A 281 -5.51 7.43 -13.63
C LEU A 281 -5.00 8.13 -12.35
N LYS A 282 -4.52 9.37 -12.46
CA LYS A 282 -4.02 10.16 -11.33
C LYS A 282 -5.09 10.41 -10.28
N SER A 283 -6.34 10.67 -10.68
CA SER A 283 -7.45 10.87 -9.73
C SER A 283 -7.83 9.61 -8.97
N ILE A 284 -7.77 8.43 -9.60
CA ILE A 284 -7.99 7.14 -8.92
C ILE A 284 -6.88 6.89 -7.89
N LEU A 285 -5.62 7.16 -8.24
CA LEU A 285 -4.49 7.03 -7.31
C LEU A 285 -4.61 8.01 -6.15
N ALA A 286 -4.92 9.29 -6.43
CA ALA A 286 -5.15 10.31 -5.41
C ALA A 286 -6.29 9.95 -4.46
N LEU A 287 -7.38 9.37 -4.98
CA LEU A 287 -8.52 8.95 -4.18
C LEU A 287 -8.14 7.87 -3.15
N SER A 288 -7.24 6.94 -3.51
CA SER A 288 -6.68 5.97 -2.56
C SER A 288 -6.01 6.67 -1.38
N SER A 289 -5.13 7.63 -1.67
CA SER A 289 -4.43 8.43 -0.64
C SER A 289 -5.39 9.25 0.22
N VAL A 290 -6.44 9.84 -0.38
CA VAL A 290 -7.50 10.57 0.35
C VAL A 290 -8.24 9.63 1.30
N PHE A 291 -8.61 8.43 0.86
CA PHE A 291 -9.28 7.45 1.73
C PHE A 291 -8.39 7.02 2.90
N LEU A 292 -7.10 6.75 2.67
CA LEU A 292 -6.16 6.41 3.74
C LEU A 292 -6.05 7.53 4.79
N ARG A 293 -5.87 8.78 4.35
CA ARG A 293 -5.84 9.95 5.26
C ARG A 293 -7.15 10.09 6.04
N ARG A 294 -8.29 9.92 5.37
CA ARG A 294 -9.62 10.01 6.01
C ARG A 294 -9.85 8.89 7.03
N THR A 295 -9.54 7.64 6.69
CA THR A 295 -9.63 6.49 7.60
C THR A 295 -8.79 6.71 8.84
N ARG A 296 -7.54 7.18 8.68
CA ARG A 296 -6.67 7.53 9.80
C ARG A 296 -7.28 8.60 10.70
N SER A 297 -7.79 9.69 10.13
CA SER A 297 -8.44 10.78 10.88
C SER A 297 -9.65 10.28 11.68
N LEU A 298 -10.50 9.42 11.09
CA LEU A 298 -11.66 8.86 11.80
C LEU A 298 -11.26 7.99 13.00
N ILE A 299 -10.21 7.19 12.85
CA ILE A 299 -9.70 6.32 13.91
C ILE A 299 -9.06 7.15 15.03
N TYR A 300 -8.26 8.15 14.68
CA TYR A 300 -7.68 9.07 15.66
C TYR A 300 -8.76 9.85 16.39
N ASN A 301 -9.78 10.37 15.70
CA ASN A 301 -10.92 11.00 16.36
C ASN A 301 -11.57 10.06 17.38
N LYS A 302 -11.79 8.78 17.05
CA LYS A 302 -12.34 7.80 18.01
C LYS A 302 -11.48 7.62 19.27
N VAL A 303 -10.16 7.75 19.15
CA VAL A 303 -9.20 7.56 20.25
C VAL A 303 -9.03 8.82 21.09
N TYR A 304 -8.98 9.99 20.45
CA TYR A 304 -8.68 11.27 21.09
C TYR A 304 -9.92 12.10 21.44
N GLU A 305 -11.10 11.79 20.88
CA GLU A 305 -12.31 12.58 21.12
C GLU A 305 -12.70 12.55 22.60
N THR A 306 -12.65 13.75 23.18
CA THR A 306 -12.85 14.05 24.60
C THR A 306 -14.22 13.67 25.12
N LYS A 307 -15.23 13.58 24.25
CA LYS A 307 -16.62 13.27 24.65
C LYS A 307 -16.80 11.82 25.08
N SER A 308 -16.00 10.88 24.57
CA SER A 308 -16.06 9.47 24.99
C SER A 308 -15.11 9.15 26.15
N GLY A 309 -14.00 9.90 26.27
CA GLY A 309 -13.02 9.83 27.38
C GLY A 309 -12.31 8.49 27.60
N LYS A 310 -12.79 7.39 26.99
CA LYS A 310 -12.43 6.02 27.37
C LYS A 310 -10.95 5.71 27.14
N TYR A 311 -10.33 6.31 26.12
CA TYR A 311 -8.96 5.97 25.71
C TYR A 311 -7.96 7.12 25.85
N LYS A 312 -8.42 8.36 26.07
CA LYS A 312 -7.55 9.54 26.16
C LYS A 312 -6.45 9.38 27.21
N ASP A 313 -6.79 8.78 28.34
CA ASP A 313 -5.86 8.63 29.47
C ASP A 313 -4.89 7.45 29.34
N ILE A 314 -5.03 6.61 28.32
CA ILE A 314 -4.13 5.46 28.10
C ILE A 314 -3.29 5.60 26.84
N VAL A 315 -3.55 6.61 25.99
CA VAL A 315 -2.87 6.77 24.70
C VAL A 315 -1.54 7.52 24.85
N ILE A 316 -0.53 7.04 24.14
CA ILE A 316 0.79 7.65 23.98
C ILE A 316 1.14 7.60 22.48
N THR A 317 1.60 8.72 21.94
CA THR A 317 2.00 8.84 20.53
C THR A 317 3.48 8.55 20.36
N ASN A 318 3.84 8.06 19.18
CA ASN A 318 5.21 7.91 18.73
C ASN A 318 5.29 8.31 17.26
N PHE A 319 5.22 9.61 17.02
CA PHE A 319 5.15 10.16 15.68
C PHE A 319 6.50 10.75 15.29
N ILE A 320 7.05 10.29 14.17
CA ILE A 320 8.36 10.76 13.70
C ILE A 320 8.41 12.27 13.40
N TYR A 321 7.25 12.90 13.33
CA TYR A 321 7.06 14.32 13.09
C TYR A 321 6.84 15.16 14.36
N ASP A 322 6.84 14.58 15.57
CA ASP A 322 6.66 15.34 16.81
C ASP A 322 7.76 16.41 17.03
N PHE A 323 8.93 16.22 16.41
CA PHE A 323 10.08 17.12 16.49
C PHE A 323 10.51 17.72 15.15
N TYR A 324 9.61 17.70 14.17
CA TYR A 324 9.83 18.38 12.89
C TYR A 324 10.05 19.88 13.10
N ASP A 325 11.05 20.44 12.42
CA ASP A 325 11.40 21.86 12.46
C ASP A 325 11.60 22.37 11.02
N ASP A 326 10.69 23.25 10.57
CA ASP A 326 10.65 23.81 9.23
C ASP A 326 11.80 24.79 8.97
N SER A 327 12.30 25.45 10.01
CA SER A 327 13.45 26.36 9.92
C SER A 327 14.77 25.66 9.55
N LEU A 328 14.81 24.32 9.68
CA LEU A 328 15.98 23.50 9.38
C LEU A 328 15.96 22.93 7.95
N GLU A 329 14.96 23.26 7.14
CA GLU A 329 14.94 22.91 5.72
C GLU A 329 16.03 23.69 4.95
N THR A 330 16.83 22.99 4.14
CA THR A 330 17.87 23.64 3.33
C THR A 330 17.25 24.44 2.19
N GLU A 331 17.76 25.67 1.96
CA GLU A 331 17.28 26.70 1.01
C GLU A 331 17.08 26.25 -0.46
N SER A 332 17.41 25.01 -0.81
CA SER A 332 17.23 24.45 -2.16
C SER A 332 15.78 24.11 -2.53
N GLN A 333 14.82 24.28 -1.60
CA GLN A 333 13.39 24.03 -1.81
C GLN A 333 12.49 25.21 -1.39
N VAL A 334 13.03 26.44 -1.36
CA VAL A 334 12.26 27.67 -1.12
C VAL A 334 11.49 28.03 -2.39
N GLY A 335 10.37 27.33 -2.59
CA GLY A 335 9.40 27.58 -3.64
C GLY A 335 8.00 27.45 -3.09
N ILE A 336 7.44 28.58 -2.65
CA ILE A 336 6.03 28.81 -2.31
C ILE A 336 5.58 28.15 -0.99
N MET A 337 5.62 28.97 0.04
CA MET A 337 4.99 28.80 1.35
C MET A 337 3.48 28.63 1.18
N THR A 338 2.94 27.46 1.50
CA THR A 338 1.54 27.29 1.89
C THR A 338 1.46 26.32 3.05
N SER A 339 0.70 26.72 4.05
CA SER A 339 0.36 26.04 5.30
C SER A 339 0.25 24.52 5.19
N VAL A 340 0.81 23.84 6.19
CA VAL A 340 0.45 22.46 6.58
C VAL A 340 -1.07 22.30 6.49
N PRO A 341 -1.60 21.25 5.85
CA PRO A 341 -3.04 21.05 5.73
C PRO A 341 -3.73 21.06 7.11
N ASP A 342 -4.74 21.93 7.26
CA ASP A 342 -5.59 22.12 8.45
C ASP A 342 -6.33 20.85 8.93
N ASP A 343 -6.20 19.73 8.21
CA ASP A 343 -6.90 18.47 8.52
C ASP A 343 -6.34 17.76 9.76
N PHE A 344 -5.21 18.23 10.28
CA PHE A 344 -4.65 17.83 11.56
C PHE A 344 -4.02 19.06 12.24
N GLU A 345 -4.84 19.84 12.94
CA GLU A 345 -4.34 20.75 13.98
C GLU A 345 -3.60 19.92 15.04
N ILE A 346 -2.31 19.64 14.79
CA ILE A 346 -1.33 19.16 15.78
C ILE A 346 -1.30 20.15 16.98
N SER A 347 -1.68 21.40 16.74
CA SER A 347 -1.87 22.45 17.75
C SER A 347 -2.92 22.11 18.83
N SER A 348 -3.83 21.16 18.60
CA SER A 348 -4.80 20.75 19.63
C SER A 348 -4.27 19.68 20.61
N ILE A 349 -3.11 19.08 20.33
CA ILE A 349 -2.43 18.12 21.23
C ILE A 349 -1.33 18.81 22.06
N THR A 350 -0.90 19.99 21.64
CA THR A 350 -0.05 20.91 22.40
C THR A 350 -0.88 22.03 23.02
N GLN A 351 -1.90 21.70 23.84
CA GLN A 351 -2.21 22.63 24.91
C GLN A 351 -0.99 22.65 25.83
N GLU A 352 -0.22 23.73 25.69
CA GLU A 352 0.74 24.22 26.67
C GLU A 352 -0.01 24.44 27.99
N ASP A 353 -0.23 23.36 28.74
CA ASP A 353 -0.31 23.49 30.18
C ASP A 353 1.09 23.93 30.63
N ASN A 354 1.24 25.24 30.85
CA ASN A 354 2.37 25.85 31.56
C ASN A 354 2.47 25.22 32.96
N MET A 355 3.08 24.05 33.03
CA MET A 355 3.52 23.40 34.25
C MET A 355 5.04 23.37 34.24
N SER A 356 5.64 23.75 35.35
CA SER A 356 7.09 23.65 35.57
C SER A 356 7.49 22.18 35.59
N VAL A 357 7.83 21.65 34.42
CA VAL A 357 8.50 20.36 34.23
C VAL A 357 9.86 20.44 34.94
N PRO A 358 10.20 19.53 35.87
CA PRO A 358 11.50 19.52 36.56
C PRO A 358 12.68 19.27 35.62
N ILE A 359 12.41 18.73 34.43
CA ILE A 359 13.39 18.28 33.43
C ILE A 359 13.22 19.12 32.17
N ASP A 360 14.33 19.54 31.56
CA ASP A 360 14.28 20.19 30.26
C ASP A 360 13.95 19.17 29.16
N LEU A 361 12.70 19.19 28.72
CA LEU A 361 12.20 18.37 27.62
C LEU A 361 12.40 19.01 26.24
N THR A 362 13.22 20.07 26.15
CA THR A 362 13.60 20.65 24.86
C THR A 362 14.51 19.69 24.11
N PRO A 363 14.16 19.23 22.89
CA PRO A 363 15.01 18.33 22.11
C PRO A 363 16.28 19.03 21.63
N SER A 364 17.39 18.29 21.55
CA SER A 364 18.64 18.84 21.00
C SER A 364 18.49 19.19 19.51
N LEU A 365 19.37 20.08 19.03
CA LEU A 365 19.43 20.44 17.62
C LEU A 365 19.65 19.21 16.71
N GLU A 366 20.42 18.22 17.15
CA GLU A 366 20.68 17.00 16.39
C GLU A 366 19.44 16.10 16.31
N MET A 367 18.62 16.05 17.37
CA MET A 367 17.33 15.35 17.34
C MET A 367 16.36 16.01 16.36
N LYS A 368 16.26 17.35 16.39
CA LYS A 368 15.43 18.11 15.45
C LYS A 368 15.86 17.90 13.99
N LYS A 369 17.17 18.02 13.71
CA LYS A 369 17.73 17.73 12.37
C LYS A 369 17.39 16.32 11.91
N LEU A 370 17.50 15.33 12.80
CA LEU A 370 17.19 13.94 12.48
C LEU A 370 15.69 13.73 12.24
N ALA A 371 14.83 14.32 13.06
CA ALA A 371 13.38 14.27 12.87
C ALA A 371 12.98 14.91 11.53
N THR A 372 13.42 16.14 11.23
CA THR A 372 13.17 16.80 9.94
C THR A 372 13.69 15.98 8.75
N LYS A 373 14.86 15.35 8.89
CA LYS A 373 15.39 14.46 7.84
C LYS A 373 14.48 13.23 7.62
N VAL A 374 14.03 12.60 8.70
CA VAL A 374 13.24 11.36 8.67
C VAL A 374 11.84 11.61 8.13
N THR A 375 11.20 12.71 8.50
CA THR A 375 9.87 13.07 7.98
C THR A 375 9.87 13.25 6.47
N GLN A 376 11.01 13.63 5.87
CA GLN A 376 11.13 13.83 4.42
C GLN A 376 11.40 12.54 3.63
N PHE A 377 11.64 11.40 4.28
CA PHE A 377 11.94 10.15 3.56
C PHE A 377 10.78 9.71 2.66
N PRO A 378 11.03 9.36 1.38
CA PRO A 378 9.99 8.78 0.54
C PRO A 378 9.53 7.46 1.16
N THR A 379 8.25 7.16 1.05
CA THR A 379 7.71 5.86 1.46
C THR A 379 8.28 4.76 0.55
N THR A 380 8.98 3.80 1.15
CA THR A 380 9.50 2.62 0.45
C THR A 380 8.77 1.38 0.94
N LEU A 381 8.60 0.39 0.05
CA LEU A 381 7.99 -0.89 0.43
C LEU A 381 8.93 -1.77 1.26
N TRP A 382 10.23 -1.58 1.11
CA TRP A 382 11.29 -2.22 1.89
C TRP A 382 12.55 -1.35 1.88
N PHE A 383 13.54 -1.74 2.68
CA PHE A 383 14.85 -1.08 2.74
C PHE A 383 15.93 -2.02 2.21
N ASP A 384 16.59 -1.64 1.13
CA ASP A 384 17.75 -2.30 0.54
C ASP A 384 19.05 -1.99 1.32
N LYS A 385 20.08 -2.81 1.09
CA LYS A 385 21.39 -2.61 1.72
C LYS A 385 22.02 -1.29 1.27
N GLY A 386 22.61 -0.54 2.22
CA GLY A 386 23.30 0.72 1.93
C GLY A 386 22.53 1.96 2.39
N LYS A 387 22.11 2.83 1.46
CA LYS A 387 21.45 4.11 1.78
C LYS A 387 20.15 3.92 2.57
N GLU A 388 19.36 2.92 2.18
CA GLU A 388 18.07 2.62 2.79
C GLU A 388 18.24 1.98 4.18
N GLU A 389 19.32 1.20 4.40
CA GLU A 389 19.69 0.73 5.74
C GLU A 389 19.97 1.88 6.72
N GLN A 390 20.58 2.98 6.26
CA GLN A 390 20.76 4.16 7.09
C GLN A 390 19.43 4.89 7.33
N GLN A 391 18.57 5.00 6.31
CA GLN A 391 17.22 5.57 6.51
C GLN A 391 16.43 4.80 7.56
N LEU A 392 16.50 3.47 7.56
CA LEU A 392 15.88 2.65 8.59
C LEU A 392 16.45 2.95 9.99
N LYS A 393 17.77 3.11 10.12
CA LYS A 393 18.39 3.49 11.41
C LYS A 393 17.94 4.86 11.88
N ASP A 394 17.91 5.83 10.97
CA ASP A 394 17.47 7.19 11.26
C ASP A 394 16.00 7.18 11.73
N LEU A 395 15.13 6.42 11.04
CA LEU A 395 13.73 6.22 11.39
C LEU A 395 13.56 5.59 12.77
N ILE A 396 14.30 4.52 13.06
CA ILE A 396 14.27 3.83 14.36
C ILE A 396 14.77 4.76 15.48
N ALA A 397 15.85 5.50 15.25
CA ALA A 397 16.39 6.46 16.22
C ALA A 397 15.35 7.55 16.52
N CYS A 398 14.70 8.09 15.49
CA CYS A 398 13.61 9.05 15.63
C CYS A 398 12.45 8.52 16.47
N GLY A 399 12.00 7.29 16.19
CA GLY A 399 10.99 6.63 17.01
C GLY A 399 11.43 6.43 18.46
N HIS A 400 12.71 6.09 18.71
CA HIS A 400 13.22 5.86 20.07
C HIS A 400 13.18 7.12 20.95
N PHE A 401 13.68 8.25 20.46
CA PHE A 401 13.67 9.47 21.28
C PHE A 401 12.28 10.08 21.38
N THR A 402 11.43 9.87 20.37
CA THR A 402 10.03 10.33 20.39
C THR A 402 9.19 9.59 21.41
N ILE A 403 9.25 8.26 21.44
CA ILE A 403 8.52 7.51 22.48
C ILE A 403 9.07 7.82 23.88
N CYS A 404 10.38 8.04 24.02
CA CYS A 404 11.00 8.44 25.28
C CYS A 404 10.38 9.76 25.80
N PHE A 405 10.34 10.79 24.97
CA PHE A 405 9.71 12.08 25.28
C PHE A 405 8.24 11.92 25.67
N ASN A 406 7.45 11.20 24.86
CA ASN A 406 6.02 11.06 25.12
C ASN A 406 5.72 10.20 26.36
N LEU A 407 6.62 9.28 26.74
CA LEU A 407 6.55 8.55 28.01
C LEU A 407 6.82 9.47 29.20
N LEU A 408 7.86 10.30 29.15
CA LEU A 408 8.18 11.28 30.20
C LEU A 408 7.02 12.24 30.44
N LYS A 409 6.50 12.84 29.37
CA LYS A 409 5.32 13.72 29.41
C LYS A 409 4.09 13.02 29.99
N LYS A 410 3.98 11.70 29.82
CA LYS A 410 2.86 10.91 30.36
C LYS A 410 3.02 10.62 31.84
N PHE A 411 4.20 10.19 32.28
CA PHE A 411 4.43 9.78 33.66
C PHE A 411 4.48 10.96 34.63
N GLU A 412 4.93 12.13 34.21
CA GLU A 412 4.82 13.35 35.03
C GLU A 412 3.37 13.71 35.37
N LYS A 413 2.44 13.49 34.43
CA LYS A 413 1.00 13.70 34.67
C LYS A 413 0.38 12.67 35.62
N VAL A 414 1.08 11.57 35.88
CA VAL A 414 0.55 10.37 36.53
C VAL A 414 1.47 9.98 37.69
N SER A 415 1.51 10.81 38.73
CA SER A 415 2.14 10.45 40.01
C SER A 415 1.36 9.28 40.63
N THR A 416 1.93 8.08 40.55
CA THR A 416 1.21 6.84 40.86
C THR A 416 1.68 6.16 42.13
N GLY A 417 2.83 6.54 42.69
CA GLY A 417 3.45 5.83 43.82
C GLY A 417 3.74 4.35 43.51
N SER A 418 3.84 3.99 42.22
CA SER A 418 4.14 2.64 41.77
C SER A 418 5.64 2.52 41.52
N PRO A 419 6.36 1.63 42.25
CA PRO A 419 7.80 1.44 42.05
C PRO A 419 8.19 1.08 40.61
N LEU A 420 7.29 0.41 39.89
CA LEU A 420 7.52 0.05 38.49
C LEU A 420 7.46 1.29 37.58
N ILE A 421 6.50 2.19 37.82
CA ILE A 421 6.36 3.41 37.00
C ILE A 421 7.51 4.36 37.30
N GLU A 422 7.90 4.48 38.57
CA GLU A 422 9.08 5.25 38.99
C GLU A 422 10.34 4.72 38.30
N SER A 423 10.57 3.40 38.31
CA SER A 423 11.72 2.79 37.61
C SER A 423 11.70 2.99 36.09
N VAL A 424 10.54 2.97 35.45
CA VAL A 424 10.42 3.26 34.00
C VAL A 424 10.68 4.74 33.74
N ASN A 425 10.21 5.63 34.61
CA ASN A 425 10.44 7.07 34.49
C ASN A 425 11.94 7.39 34.62
N GLU A 426 12.62 6.84 35.65
CA GLU A 426 14.08 6.97 35.82
C GLU A 426 14.84 6.50 34.57
N GLN A 427 14.46 5.35 33.99
CA GLN A 427 15.06 4.84 32.75
C GLN A 427 14.80 5.76 31.55
N ALA A 428 13.60 6.33 31.46
CA ALA A 428 13.26 7.27 30.40
C ALA A 428 14.05 8.58 30.54
N GLU A 429 14.24 9.08 31.77
CA GLU A 429 15.04 10.28 32.05
C GLU A 429 16.51 10.06 31.70
N GLU A 430 17.07 8.92 32.10
CA GLU A 430 18.43 8.53 31.72
C GLU A 430 18.57 8.42 30.19
N ALA A 431 17.61 7.75 29.53
CA ALA A 431 17.61 7.61 28.08
C ALA A 431 17.50 8.97 27.38
N TRP A 432 16.64 9.87 27.87
CA TRP A 432 16.50 11.24 27.35
C TRP A 432 17.82 12.00 27.41
N ASN A 433 18.48 12.01 28.57
CA ASN A 433 19.78 12.66 28.72
C ASN A 433 20.84 12.10 27.76
N ASN A 434 20.82 10.78 27.49
CA ASN A 434 21.70 10.17 26.51
C ASN A 434 21.33 10.55 25.06
N PHE A 435 20.03 10.65 24.73
CA PHE A 435 19.57 11.11 23.42
C PHE A 435 19.96 12.56 23.13
N GLN A 436 19.98 13.42 24.15
CA GLN A 436 20.44 14.80 24.01
C GLN A 436 21.88 14.88 23.50
N GLN A 437 22.74 13.94 23.92
CA GLN A 437 24.12 13.85 23.46
C GLN A 437 24.25 13.12 22.13
N ASN A 438 23.47 12.06 21.92
CA ASN A 438 23.51 11.23 20.73
C ASN A 438 22.13 10.62 20.41
N PRO A 439 21.43 11.09 19.35
CA PRO A 439 20.13 10.55 18.94
C PRO A 439 20.14 9.03 18.63
N TYR A 440 21.31 8.46 18.31
CA TYR A 440 21.48 7.04 17.98
C TYR A 440 21.84 6.16 19.19
N PHE A 441 21.84 6.72 20.41
CA PHE A 441 22.27 6.04 21.64
C PHE A 441 21.76 4.59 21.77
N LEU A 442 20.45 4.36 21.68
CA LEU A 442 19.88 3.01 21.84
C LEU A 442 20.24 2.06 20.69
N ILE A 443 20.42 2.57 19.46
CA ILE A 443 20.83 1.73 18.33
C ILE A 443 22.26 1.23 18.54
N ASN A 444 23.14 2.11 19.02
CA ASN A 444 24.53 1.76 19.30
C ASN A 444 24.64 0.75 20.45
N ARG A 445 23.89 0.98 21.54
CA ARG A 445 23.82 0.06 22.69
C ARG A 445 23.33 -1.34 22.29
N ASN A 446 22.29 -1.43 21.46
CA ASN A 446 21.76 -2.72 21.02
C ASN A 446 22.75 -3.50 20.14
N ARG A 447 23.55 -2.81 19.32
CA ARG A 447 24.60 -3.45 18.53
C ARG A 447 25.66 -4.09 19.42
N GLU A 448 26.11 -3.37 20.44
CA GLU A 448 27.10 -3.86 21.41
C GLU A 448 26.61 -5.07 22.21
N LEU A 449 25.30 -5.22 22.43
CA LEU A 449 24.71 -6.38 23.10
C LEU A 449 24.54 -7.60 22.20
N THR A 450 24.60 -7.41 20.87
CA THR A 450 24.44 -8.48 19.86
C THR A 450 25.74 -8.89 19.18
N SER A 451 26.83 -8.16 19.44
CA SER A 451 28.23 -8.49 19.08
C SER A 451 28.92 -9.22 20.21
#